data_AF-A0A833JUA4-F1
#
_entry.id   AF-A0A833JUA4-F1
#
_cell.length_a   1.000
_cell.length_b   1.000
_cell.length_c   1.000
_cell.angle_alpha   90.00
_cell.angle_beta   90.00
_cell.angle_gamma   90.00
#
_symmetry.space_group_name_H-M   'P 1'
#
loop_
_entity.id
_entity.type
_entity.pdbx_description
1 polymer ?
#
loop_
_entity_poly.entity_id
_entity_poly.type
_entity_poly.pdbx_seq_one_letter_code
_entity_poly.pdbx_strand_id
1 'polypeptide(L)' 'MAILGMQQGIEVMALKESRIAIIGGEPFEPRRMNWNFISTSKERIDQARADWKAHRFPLIPGDDKEFIPLPE' A
#
# COMPACT_ATOMS: atom_id res chain seq x y z
N MET A 1 -12.71 -4.11 12.31
CA MET A 1 -11.60 -3.14 12.17
C MET A 1 -11.94 -1.91 12.99
N ALA A 2 -11.01 -1.42 13.79
CA ALA A 2 -11.19 -0.22 14.61
C ALA A 2 -10.02 0.74 14.37
N ILE A 3 -10.28 2.04 14.39
CA ILE A 3 -9.25 3.08 14.33
C ILE A 3 -9.07 3.60 15.75
N LEU A 4 -7.85 3.47 16.28
CA LEU A 4 -7.49 3.99 17.59
C LEU A 4 -6.98 5.43 17.40
N GLY A 5 -7.61 6.39 18.08
CA GLY A 5 -7.17 7.78 18.04
C GLY A 5 -5.86 8.00 18.82
N MET A 6 -5.34 9.23 18.80
CA MET A 6 -4.08 9.59 19.50
C MET A 6 -4.21 9.71 21.02
N GLN A 7 -5.31 9.22 21.59
CA GLN A 7 -5.59 9.28 23.01
C GLN A 7 -4.83 8.17 23.75
N GLN A 8 -4.32 8.50 24.93
CA GLN A 8 -3.63 7.54 25.78
C GLN A 8 -4.64 6.64 26.51
N GLY A 9 -4.21 5.45 26.92
CA GLY A 9 -5.04 4.55 27.74
C GLY A 9 -6.16 3.84 26.98
N ILE A 10 -6.01 3.63 25.67
CA ILE A 10 -6.95 2.80 24.90
C ILE A 10 -6.78 1.34 25.30
N GLU A 11 -7.86 0.71 25.74
CA GLU A 11 -7.90 -0.70 26.08
C GLU A 11 -8.58 -1.51 24.98
N VAL A 12 -7.97 -2.64 24.61
CA VAL A 12 -8.55 -3.62 23.68
C VAL A 12 -8.66 -4.95 24.40
N MET A 13 -9.90 -5.44 24.56
CA MET A 13 -10.19 -6.67 25.28
C MET A 13 -10.83 -7.73 24.35
N ALA A 14 -10.30 -8.94 24.37
CA ALA A 14 -10.88 -10.09 23.69
C ALA A 14 -11.89 -10.80 24.63
N LEU A 15 -13.18 -10.83 24.26
CA LEU A 15 -14.23 -11.49 25.04
C LEU A 15 -14.31 -13.02 24.80
N LYS A 16 -13.54 -13.52 23.83
CA LYS A 16 -13.45 -14.93 23.42
C LYS A 16 -12.12 -15.17 22.73
N GLU A 17 -11.77 -16.42 22.47
CA GLU A 17 -10.56 -16.77 21.73
C GLU A 17 -10.47 -15.98 20.41
N SER A 18 -9.38 -15.22 20.25
CA SER A 18 -9.22 -14.23 19.20
C SER A 18 -7.75 -14.14 18.77
N ARG A 19 -7.53 -13.81 17.48
CA ARG A 19 -6.23 -13.36 16.97
C ARG A 19 -6.35 -11.89 16.60
N ILE A 20 -5.55 -11.04 17.23
CA ILE A 20 -5.61 -9.58 17.08
C ILE A 20 -4.25 -9.08 16.56
N ALA A 21 -4.28 -8.22 15.55
CA ALA A 21 -3.12 -7.47 15.09
C ALA A 21 -3.37 -5.97 15.36
N ILE A 22 -2.40 -5.32 16.00
CA ILE A 22 -2.40 -3.88 16.24
C ILE A 22 -1.24 -3.30 15.44
N ILE A 23 -1.54 -2.35 14.55
CA ILE A 23 -0.55 -1.69 13.69
C ILE A 23 -0.73 -0.19 13.90
N GLY A 24 0.37 0.49 14.22
CA GLY A 24 0.41 1.92 14.46
C GLY A 24 1.83 2.45 14.35
N GLY A 25 1.96 3.76 14.33
CA GLY A 25 3.23 4.45 14.20
C GLY A 25 3.03 5.96 14.11
N GLU A 26 4.14 6.68 13.98
CA GLU A 26 4.10 8.12 13.74
C GLU A 26 3.37 8.43 12.42
N PRO A 27 2.54 9.49 12.38
CA PRO A 27 1.92 9.94 11.13
C PRO A 27 2.99 10.25 10.07
N PHE A 28 2.77 9.78 8.85
CA PHE A 28 3.63 10.10 7.71
C PHE A 28 3.10 11.31 6.95
N GLU A 29 4.01 12.06 6.32
CA GLU A 29 3.66 13.08 5.34
C GLU A 29 2.75 12.54 4.23
N PRO A 30 1.82 13.34 3.68
CA PRO A 30 0.86 12.91 2.67
C PRO A 30 1.51 12.13 1.53
N ARG A 31 1.02 10.93 1.27
CA ARG A 31 1.41 10.08 0.14
C ARG A 31 0.34 10.13 -0.93
N ARG A 32 0.77 10.10 -2.19
CA ARG A 32 -0.08 9.88 -3.36
C ARG A 32 -0.02 8.41 -3.71
N MET A 33 -1.17 7.83 -4.00
CA MET A 33 -1.30 6.44 -4.41
C MET A 33 -2.08 6.37 -5.71
N ASN A 34 -1.55 5.62 -6.67
CA ASN A 34 -2.25 5.25 -7.90
C ASN A 34 -1.92 3.79 -8.19
N TRP A 35 -2.94 2.92 -8.10
CA TRP A 35 -2.74 1.47 -8.19
C TRP A 35 -1.63 1.01 -7.21
N ASN A 36 -0.68 0.21 -7.67
CA ASN A 36 0.44 -0.30 -6.88
C ASN A 36 1.60 0.71 -6.71
N PHE A 37 1.43 1.97 -7.12
CA PHE A 37 2.47 3.01 -7.01
C PHE A 37 2.16 4.01 -5.91
N ILE A 38 3.09 4.16 -4.96
CA ILE A 38 2.98 5.08 -3.82
C ILE A 38 4.23 5.98 -3.79
N SER A 39 4.03 7.30 -3.74
CA SER A 39 5.11 8.29 -3.71
C SER A 39 4.59 9.61 -3.13
N THR A 40 5.49 10.48 -2.68
CA THR A 40 5.15 11.88 -2.40
C THR A 40 5.08 12.73 -3.68
N SER A 41 5.91 12.42 -4.69
CA SER A 41 5.92 13.10 -6.01
C SER A 41 4.92 12.47 -6.97
N LYS A 42 4.13 13.32 -7.63
CA LYS A 42 3.18 12.91 -8.67
C LYS A 42 3.91 12.47 -9.94
N GLU A 43 4.96 13.19 -10.32
CA GLU A 43 5.75 12.96 -11.53
C GLU A 43 6.38 11.56 -11.49
N ARG A 44 6.86 11.14 -10.31
CA ARG A 44 7.39 9.77 -10.11
C ARG A 44 6.32 8.70 -10.31
N ILE A 45 5.08 8.94 -9.91
CA ILE A 45 3.96 8.01 -10.13
C ILE A 45 3.62 7.95 -11.62
N ASP A 46 3.54 9.11 -12.29
CA ASP A 46 3.24 9.15 -13.72
C ASP A 46 4.31 8.43 -14.54
N GLN A 47 5.59 8.62 -14.20
CA GLN A 47 6.71 7.90 -14.80
C GLN A 47 6.57 6.39 -14.59
N ALA A 48 6.33 5.93 -13.35
CA ALA A 48 6.17 4.51 -13.05
C ALA A 48 4.99 3.88 -13.80
N ARG A 49 3.89 4.62 -13.97
CA ARG A 49 2.75 4.16 -14.77
C ARG A 49 3.09 4.04 -16.26
N ALA A 50 3.84 5.00 -16.80
CA ALA A 50 4.32 4.92 -18.18
C ALA A 50 5.30 3.76 -18.38
N ASP A 51 6.19 3.53 -17.41
CA ASP A 51 7.13 2.40 -17.40
C ASP A 51 6.39 1.06 -17.35
N TRP A 52 5.32 0.97 -16.56
CA TRP A 52 4.49 -0.23 -16.47
C TRP A 52 3.78 -0.53 -17.79
N LYS A 53 3.12 0.47 -18.39
CA LYS A 53 2.45 0.32 -19.70
C LYS A 53 3.42 -0.06 -20.82
N ALA A 54 4.69 0.35 -20.71
CA ALA A 54 5.72 0.09 -21.70
C ALA A 54 6.59 -1.14 -21.37
N HIS A 55 6.22 -1.95 -20.36
CA HIS A 55 6.98 -3.13 -19.94
C HIS A 55 8.46 -2.86 -19.62
N ARG A 56 8.76 -1.71 -18.99
CA ARG A 56 10.13 -1.30 -18.61
C ARG A 56 10.58 -1.77 -17.23
N PHE A 57 9.68 -2.35 -16.44
CA PHE A 57 10.07 -3.04 -15.21
C PHE A 57 10.68 -4.41 -15.55
N PRO A 58 11.73 -4.85 -14.83
CA PRO A 58 12.32 -6.16 -15.07
C PRO A 58 11.30 -7.26 -14.80
N LEU A 59 11.31 -8.28 -15.66
CA LEU A 59 10.52 -9.49 -15.44
C LEU A 59 11.09 -10.28 -14.26
N ILE A 60 10.19 -10.87 -13.48
CA ILE A 60 10.57 -11.82 -12.43
C ILE A 60 10.91 -13.15 -13.12
N PRO A 61 12.06 -13.79 -12.81
CA PRO A 61 12.41 -15.07 -13.42
C PRO A 61 11.30 -16.13 -13.24
N GLY A 62 10.80 -16.66 -14.35
CA GLY A 62 9.73 -17.67 -14.36
C GLY A 62 8.29 -17.11 -14.35
N ASP A 63 8.13 -15.78 -14.36
CA ASP A 63 6.83 -15.10 -14.36
C ASP A 63 6.70 -14.17 -15.59
N ASP A 64 6.67 -14.79 -16.78
CA ASP A 64 6.64 -14.12 -18.09
C ASP A 64 5.32 -14.33 -18.85
N LYS A 65 4.35 -15.00 -18.23
CA LYS A 65 3.11 -15.45 -18.89
C LYS A 65 1.92 -14.53 -18.68
N GLU A 66 1.92 -13.75 -17.60
CA GLU A 66 0.78 -12.93 -17.20
C GLU A 66 1.21 -11.47 -17.04
N PHE A 67 0.31 -10.55 -17.43
CA PHE A 67 0.50 -9.12 -17.25
C PHE A 67 -0.81 -8.47 -16.82
N ILE A 68 -0.77 -7.73 -15.72
CA ILE A 68 -1.93 -6.99 -15.20
C ILE A 68 -1.85 -5.55 -15.71
N PRO A 69 -2.72 -5.12 -16.65
CA PRO A 69 -2.70 -3.76 -17.14
C PRO A 69 -3.18 -2.78 -16.06
N LEU A 70 -2.80 -1.50 -16.20
CA LEU A 70 -3.41 -0.45 -15.39
C LEU A 70 -4.91 -0.32 -15.74
N PRO A 71 -5.78 -0.04 -14.74
CA PRO A 71 -7.17 0.30 -15.01
C PRO A 71 -7.27 1.60 -15.83
N GLU A 72 -8.37 1.73 -16.58
CA GLU A 72 -8.73 2.95 -17.33
C GLU A 72 -8.98 4.15 -16.41
#